data_AF-A0A963HW21-F1
#
_entry.id   AF-A0A963HW21-F1
#
_cell.length_a   1.000
_cell.length_b   1.000
_cell.length_c   1.000
_cell.angle_alpha   90.00
_cell.angle_beta   90.00
_cell.angle_gamma   90.00
#
_symmetry.space_group_name_H-M   'P 1'
#
loop_
_entity.id
_entity.type
_entity.pdbx_description
1 polymer ?
#
loop_
_entity_poly.entity_id
_entity_poly.type
_entity_poly.pdbx_seq_one_letter_code
_entity_poly.pdbx_strand_id
1 'polypeptide(L)'
;MFSRLREDINSVMSRDPASRSALEVLTCYPGVHALMFHRLAHGAWTRKFYWLGRFISHIGRWLTGIEIHPGAVIGRRVFIDHGMGVVIGE
;
A
#
# COMPACT_ATOMS: atom_id res chain seq x y z
N MET A 1 0.88 2.14 13.05
CA MET A 1 1.04 1.30 11.83
C MET A 1 0.09 0.10 11.87
N PHE A 2 0.16 -0.75 12.91
CA PHE A 2 -0.70 -1.95 13.04
C PHE A 2 -2.21 -1.68 13.05
N SER A 3 -2.68 -0.60 13.69
CA SER A 3 -4.10 -0.22 13.66
C SER A 3 -4.60 0.07 12.25
N ARG A 4 -3.79 0.78 11.44
CA ARG A 4 -4.15 1.08 10.06
C ARG A 4 -4.09 -0.16 9.16
N LEU A 5 -3.13 -1.07 9.37
CA LEU A 5 -3.10 -2.34 8.63
C LEU A 5 -4.37 -3.16 8.87
N ARG A 6 -4.84 -3.23 10.12
CA ARG A 6 -6.11 -3.89 10.45
C ARG A 6 -7.30 -3.23 9.76
N GLU A 7 -7.32 -1.91 9.67
CA GLU A 7 -8.34 -1.17 8.92
C GLU A 7 -8.30 -1.46 7.42
N ASP A 8 -7.11 -1.56 6.83
CA ASP A 8 -6.96 -1.87 5.42
C ASP A 8 -7.46 -3.30 5.13
N ILE A 9 -7.08 -4.28 5.95
CA ILE A 9 -7.57 -5.67 5.83
C ILE A 9 -9.09 -5.73 5.95
N ASN A 10 -9.67 -5.08 6.98
CA ASN A 10 -11.13 -5.04 7.15
C ASN A 10 -11.83 -4.32 5.99
N SER A 11 -11.18 -3.31 5.40
CA SER A 11 -11.71 -2.61 4.23
C SER A 11 -11.74 -3.50 2.99
N VAL A 12 -10.78 -4.41 2.82
CA VAL A 12 -10.80 -5.41 1.74
C VAL A 12 -11.91 -6.42 2.01
N MET A 13 -11.91 -7.02 3.21
CA MET A 13 -12.88 -8.06 3.60
C MET A 13 -14.35 -7.60 3.48
N SER A 14 -14.61 -6.29 3.58
CA SER A 14 -15.95 -5.71 3.45
C SER A 14 -16.36 -5.31 2.04
N ARG A 15 -15.39 -5.18 1.11
CA ARG A 15 -15.63 -4.66 -0.24
C ARG A 15 -15.37 -5.68 -1.35
N ASP A 16 -14.52 -6.66 -1.11
CA ASP A 16 -14.22 -7.71 -2.06
C ASP A 16 -14.89 -9.04 -1.66
N PRO A 17 -15.95 -9.46 -2.39
CA PRO A 17 -16.62 -10.73 -2.16
C PRO A 17 -15.73 -11.97 -2.34
N ALA A 18 -14.60 -11.84 -3.06
CA ALA A 18 -13.67 -12.95 -3.31
C ALA A 18 -12.73 -13.22 -2.13
N SER A 19 -12.58 -12.26 -1.21
CA SER A 19 -11.71 -12.39 -0.05
C SER A 19 -12.26 -13.43 0.94
N ARG A 20 -11.47 -14.47 1.26
CA ARG A 20 -11.92 -15.59 2.10
C ARG A 20 -11.41 -15.49 3.53
N SER A 21 -10.29 -14.82 3.75
CA SER A 21 -9.71 -14.66 5.09
C SER A 21 -8.80 -13.44 5.23
N ALA A 22 -8.65 -12.95 6.46
CA ALA A 22 -7.69 -11.89 6.78
C ALA A 22 -6.23 -12.30 6.48
N LEU A 23 -5.91 -13.60 6.60
CA LEU A 23 -4.59 -14.12 6.26
C LEU A 23 -4.33 -14.01 4.76
N GLU A 24 -5.28 -14.45 3.93
CA GLU A 24 -5.22 -14.31 2.47
C GLU A 24 -5.08 -12.85 2.06
N VAL A 25 -5.87 -11.95 2.65
CA VAL A 25 -5.75 -10.51 2.39
C VAL A 25 -4.37 -9.98 2.77
N LEU A 26 -3.83 -10.38 3.92
CA LEU A 26 -2.51 -9.94 4.36
C LEU A 26 -1.38 -10.50 3.50
N THR A 27 -1.48 -11.73 2.99
CA THR A 27 -0.38 -12.40 2.29
C THR A 27 -0.46 -12.30 0.77
N CYS A 28 -1.64 -12.06 0.21
CA CYS A 28 -1.89 -12.22 -1.23
C CYS A 28 -2.49 -10.99 -1.91
N TYR A 29 -2.89 -9.94 -1.19
CA TYR A 29 -3.48 -8.75 -1.82
C TYR A 29 -2.41 -7.68 -2.13
N PRO A 30 -2.08 -7.45 -3.41
CA PRO A 30 -1.03 -6.51 -3.79
C PRO A 30 -1.37 -5.07 -3.40
N GLY A 31 -2.65 -4.70 -3.37
CA GLY A 31 -3.09 -3.38 -2.89
C GLY A 31 -2.76 -3.11 -1.43
N VAL A 32 -2.91 -4.12 -0.56
CA VAL A 32 -2.55 -4.01 0.87
C VAL A 32 -1.04 -3.86 1.01
N HIS A 33 -0.25 -4.66 0.27
CA HIS A 33 1.20 -4.56 0.27
C HIS A 33 1.69 -3.21 -0.25
N ALA A 34 1.11 -2.69 -1.33
CA ALA A 34 1.47 -1.39 -1.89
C ALA A 34 1.23 -0.25 -0.88
N LEU A 35 0.11 -0.28 -0.15
CA LEU A 35 -0.18 0.67 0.91
C LEU A 35 0.80 0.54 2.10
N MET A 36 1.24 -0.68 2.43
CA MET A 36 2.27 -0.90 3.46
C MET A 36 3.61 -0.30 3.04
N PHE A 37 4.08 -0.61 1.82
CA PHE A 37 5.32 -0.04 1.27
C PHE A 37 5.24 1.48 1.21
N HIS A 38 4.15 2.03 0.67
CA HIS A 38 3.95 3.48 0.61
C HIS A 38 4.05 4.13 1.99
N ARG A 39 3.46 3.55 3.05
CA ARG A 39 3.54 4.13 4.40
C ARG A 39 4.96 4.18 4.94
N LEU A 40 5.77 3.16 4.65
CA LEU A 40 7.20 3.15 4.98
C LEU A 40 7.93 4.22 4.16
N ALA A 41 7.68 4.27 2.85
CA ALA A 41 8.26 5.22 1.91
C ALA A 41 7.95 6.68 2.29
N HIS A 42 6.69 6.96 2.60
CA HIS A 42 6.18 8.25 3.06
C HIS A 42 6.79 8.64 4.40
N GLY A 43 6.98 7.68 5.31
CA GLY A 43 7.71 7.89 6.56
C GLY A 43 9.15 8.33 6.36
N ALA A 44 9.87 7.74 5.39
CA ALA A 44 11.22 8.17 5.03
C ALA A 44 11.21 9.55 4.35
N TRP A 45 10.29 9.78 3.43
CA TRP A 45 10.15 11.03 2.67
C TRP A 45 9.86 12.25 3.55
N THR A 46 8.89 12.13 4.45
CA THR A 46 8.53 13.19 5.41
C THR A 46 9.67 13.51 6.39
N ARG A 47 10.59 12.57 6.63
CA ARG A 47 11.82 12.77 7.41
C ARG A 47 13.00 13.26 6.57
N LYS A 48 12.76 13.65 5.31
CA LYS A 48 13.75 14.14 4.34
C LYS A 48 14.77 13.09 3.86
N PHE A 49 14.54 11.80 4.14
CA PHE A 49 15.31 10.70 3.56
C PHE A 49 14.76 10.36 2.17
N TYR A 50 14.86 11.29 1.23
CA TYR A 50 14.17 11.22 -0.07
C TYR A 50 14.60 10.02 -0.92
N TRP A 51 15.91 9.74 -0.97
CA TRP A 51 16.42 8.58 -1.70
C TRP A 51 15.84 7.27 -1.14
N LEU A 52 15.81 7.13 0.19
CA LEU A 52 15.24 5.95 0.85
C LEU A 52 13.74 5.84 0.59
N GLY A 53 13.00 6.95 0.63
CA GLY A 53 11.59 7.00 0.26
C GLY A 53 11.33 6.53 -1.17
N ARG A 54 12.13 6.99 -2.14
CA ARG A 54 12.05 6.52 -3.54
C ARG A 54 12.41 5.05 -3.67
N PHE A 55 13.49 4.61 -3.02
CA PHE A 55 13.94 3.22 -3.06
C PHE A 55 12.86 2.26 -2.53
N ILE A 56 12.26 2.56 -1.38
CA ILE A 56 11.16 1.76 -0.80
C ILE A 56 9.93 1.77 -1.73
N SER A 57 9.58 2.92 -2.30
CA SER A 57 8.48 3.04 -3.27
C SER A 57 8.71 2.14 -4.50
N HIS A 58 9.94 2.11 -5.04
CA HIS A 58 10.29 1.23 -6.16
C HIS A 58 10.28 -0.26 -5.81
N ILE A 59 10.68 -0.64 -4.59
CA ILE A 59 10.51 -2.03 -4.11
C ILE A 59 9.01 -2.39 -4.10
N GLY A 60 8.17 -1.50 -3.56
CA GLY A 60 6.71 -1.69 -3.58
C GLY A 60 6.15 -1.87 -4.99
N ARG A 61 6.56 -1.01 -5.93
CA ARG A 61 6.19 -1.13 -7.35
C ARG A 61 6.64 -2.46 -7.94
N TRP A 62 7.87 -2.89 -7.69
CA TRP A 62 8.41 -4.12 -8.26
C TRP A 62 7.63 -5.36 -7.78
N LEU A 63 7.25 -5.40 -6.50
CA LEU A 63 6.54 -6.54 -5.92
C LEU A 63 5.05 -6.57 -6.23
N THR A 64 4.42 -5.41 -6.47
CA THR A 64 2.95 -5.30 -6.57
C THR A 64 2.44 -4.83 -7.92
N GLY A 65 3.29 -4.24 -8.76
CA GLY A 65 2.87 -3.57 -10.00
C GLY A 65 2.16 -2.22 -9.77
N ILE A 66 2.05 -1.76 -8.52
CA ILE A 66 1.40 -0.49 -8.13
C ILE A 66 2.48 0.54 -7.80
N GLU A 67 2.51 1.65 -8.53
CA GLU A 67 3.41 2.77 -8.27
C GLU A 67 2.73 3.81 -7.39
N ILE A 68 3.31 4.09 -6.22
CA ILE A 68 2.84 5.15 -5.33
C ILE A 68 4.02 6.03 -4.95
N HIS A 69 3.99 7.29 -5.37
CA HIS A 69 5.01 8.26 -4.99
C HIS A 69 5.08 8.38 -3.45
N PRO A 70 6.29 8.42 -2.85
CA PRO A 70 6.43 8.54 -1.40
C PRO A 70 5.87 9.87 -0.83
N GLY A 71 5.78 10.92 -1.63
CA GLY A 71 5.16 12.20 -1.27
C GLY A 71 3.62 12.20 -1.26
N ALA A 72 2.98 11.21 -1.90
CA ALA A 72 1.53 11.12 -1.98
C ALA A 72 0.89 11.09 -0.58
N VAL A 73 -0.21 11.81 -0.40
CA VAL A 73 -0.98 11.78 0.86
C VAL A 73 -2.16 10.85 0.71
N ILE A 74 -2.05 9.64 1.27
CA ILE A 74 -3.11 8.63 1.22
C ILE A 74 -3.93 8.61 2.51
N GLY A 75 -5.25 8.72 2.37
CA GLY A 75 -6.23 8.64 3.44
C GLY A 75 -6.34 7.25 4.11
N ARG A 76 -7.36 7.07 4.94
CA ARG A 76 -7.64 5.79 5.63
C ARG A 76 -8.59 4.93 4.80
N ARG A 77 -8.46 3.60 4.92
CA ARG A 77 -9.37 2.61 4.27
C ARG A 77 -9.43 2.79 2.74
N VAL A 78 -8.30 3.17 2.16
CA VAL A 78 -8.11 3.15 0.71
C VAL A 78 -7.99 1.69 0.29
N PHE A 79 -8.64 1.35 -0.81
CA PHE A 79 -8.67 0.01 -1.37
C PHE A 79 -8.18 0.08 -2.81
N ILE A 80 -7.20 -0.75 -3.13
CA ILE A 80 -6.68 -0.94 -4.49
C ILE A 80 -6.90 -2.43 -4.79
N ASP A 81 -7.80 -2.71 -5.72
CA ASP A 81 -8.12 -4.07 -6.13
C ASP A 81 -7.39 -4.43 -7.42
N HIS A 82 -6.82 -5.64 -7.50
CA HIS A 82 -5.88 -6.11 -8.53
C HIS A 82 -4.59 -5.27 -8.68
N GLY A 83 -4.72 -3.99 -9.01
CA GLY A 83 -3.69 -2.94 -8.84
C GLY A 83 -2.59 -2.85 -9.91
N MET A 84 -2.38 -3.87 -10.75
CA MET A 84 -1.34 -3.83 -11.78
C MET A 84 -1.49 -2.60 -12.69
N GLY A 85 -0.43 -1.79 -12.80
CA GLY A 85 -0.39 -0.60 -13.66
C GLY A 85 -0.98 0.68 -13.04
N VAL A 86 -1.45 0.63 -11.78
CA VAL A 86 -1.87 1.84 -11.05
C VAL A 86 -0.65 2.72 -10.78
N VAL A 87 -0.78 4.03 -11.03
CA VAL A 87 0.23 5.05 -10.75
C VAL A 87 -0.40 6.20 -9.97
N ILE A 88 0.17 6.51 -8.81
CA ILE A 88 -0.23 7.65 -7.96
C ILE A 88 0.98 8.58 -7.82
N GLY A 89 0.86 9.80 -8.35
CA GLY A 89 1.88 10.85 -8.32
C GLY A 89 2.09 11.47 -6.93
N GLU A 90 2.99 12.45 -6.87
CA GLU A 90 3.30 13.20 -5.64
C GLU A 90 2.11 13.98 -5.08
#